data_AF-A0A519USL5-F1
#
_entry.id   AF-A0A519USL5-F1
#
_cell.length_a   1.000
_cell.length_b   1.000
_cell.length_c   1.000
_cell.angle_alpha   90.00
_cell.angle_beta   90.00
_cell.angle_gamma   90.00
#
_symmetry.space_group_name_H-M   'P 1'
#
loop_
_entity.id
_entity.type
_entity.pdbx_description
1 polymer ?
#
loop_
_entity_poly.entity_id
_entity_poly.type
_entity_poly.pdbx_seq_one_letter_code
_entity_poly.pdbx_strand_id
1 'polypeptide(L)' 'MVFWNSKAEEANQLIKKGIEISLDGKLMSQSYTGKDGQKRYSVEIHVFDFKIIEKKSTLQS' A
#
# COMPACT_ATOMS: atom_id res chain seq x y z
N MET A 1 -1.78 3.47 -1.52
CA MET A 1 -0.36 3.16 -1.24
C MET A 1 0.33 2.95 -2.57
N VAL A 2 1.60 3.33 -2.67
CA VAL A 2 2.36 3.37 -3.91
C VAL A 2 3.67 2.62 -3.70
N PHE A 3 3.92 1.63 -4.56
CA PHE A 3 5.18 0.89 -4.63
C PHE A 3 6.01 1.39 -5.81
N TRP A 4 7.33 1.39 -5.63
CA TRP A 4 8.27 1.88 -6.63
C TRP A 4 9.31 0.81 -6.98
N ASN A 5 9.88 0.88 -8.18
CA ASN A 5 11.00 0.05 -8.62
C ASN A 5 10.76 -1.46 -8.41
N SER A 6 11.77 -2.20 -7.94
CA SER A 6 11.70 -3.64 -7.68
C SER A 6 10.58 -4.04 -6.72
N LYS A 7 10.24 -3.19 -5.73
CA LYS A 7 9.14 -3.45 -4.79
C LYS A 7 7.77 -3.44 -5.46
N ALA A 8 7.60 -2.73 -6.58
CA ALA A 8 6.35 -2.77 -7.34
C ALA A 8 6.16 -4.14 -8.02
N GLU A 9 7.24 -4.74 -8.53
CA GLU A 9 7.19 -6.05 -9.16
C GLU A 9 6.97 -7.16 -8.12
N GLU A 10 7.69 -7.08 -6.99
CA GLU A 10 7.51 -7.98 -5.84
C GLU A 10 6.08 -7.91 -5.29
N ALA A 11 5.54 -6.70 -5.13
CA ALA A 11 4.16 -6.49 -4.71
C ALA A 11 3.16 -7.10 -5.70
N ASN A 12 3.37 -6.97 -7.01
CA ASN A 12 2.47 -7.53 -8.02
C ASN A 12 2.45 -9.07 -8.01
N GLN A 13 3.59 -9.70 -7.70
CA GLN A 13 3.68 -11.16 -7.65
C GLN A 13 3.13 -11.73 -6.34
N LEU A 14 3.39 -11.06 -5.22
CA LEU A 14 3.09 -11.56 -3.87
C LEU A 14 1.73 -11.08 -3.35
N ILE A 15 1.31 -9.86 -3.66
CA ILE A 15 0.10 -9.25 -3.12
C ILE A 15 -1.11 -9.62 -3.96
N LYS A 16 -1.98 -10.45 -3.38
CA LYS A 16 -3.28 -10.80 -3.95
C LYS A 16 -4.40 -10.27 -3.06
N LYS A 17 -5.58 -10.06 -3.64
CA LYS A 17 -6.75 -9.62 -2.86
C LYS A 17 -7.01 -10.63 -1.72
N GLY A 18 -7.17 -10.11 -0.50
CA GLY A 18 -7.50 -10.91 0.68
C GLY A 18 -6.30 -11.35 1.53
N ILE A 19 -5.06 -11.04 1.12
CA ILE A 19 -3.90 -11.26 1.97
C ILE A 19 -3.72 -10.11 2.96
N GLU A 20 -3.14 -10.42 4.11
CA GLU A 20 -2.75 -9.44 5.12
C GLU A 20 -1.26 -9.12 4.95
N ILE A 21 -0.91 -7.83 5.01
CA ILE A 21 0.48 -7.37 4.88
C ILE A 21 0.78 -6.34 5.95
N SER A 22 2.01 -6.38 6.47
CA SER A 22 2.62 -5.28 7.20
C SER A 22 3.47 -4.48 6.22
N LEU A 23 3.47 -3.15 6.33
CA LEU A 23 4.30 -2.30 5.47
C LEU A 23 4.92 -1.17 6.27
N ASP A 24 6.12 -0.78 5.85
CA ASP A 24 6.87 0.36 6.34
C ASP A 24 6.99 1.37 5.20
N GLY A 25 6.62 2.61 5.47
CA GLY A 25 6.54 3.63 4.43
C GLY A 25 6.39 5.04 4.98
N LYS A 26 6.38 6.00 4.06
CA LYS A 26 6.17 7.41 4.36
C LYS A 26 4.76 7.85 4.01
N LEU A 27 4.08 8.51 4.95
CA LEU A 27 2.82 9.18 4.69
C LEU A 27 3.08 10.45 3.86
N MET A 28 2.42 10.52 2.71
CA MET A 28 2.51 11.63 1.77
C MET A 28 1.13 12.26 1.64
N SER A 29 1.00 13.52 2.04
CA SER A 29 -0.17 14.33 1.76
C SER A 29 0.15 15.27 0.60
N GLN A 30 -0.54 15.09 -0.51
CA GLN A 30 -0.45 15.97 -1.67
C GLN A 30 -1.78 16.65 -1.91
N SER A 31 -1.74 17.88 -2.41
CA SER A 31 -2.94 18.60 -2.79
C SER A 31 -2.83 19.08 -4.22
N TYR A 32 -3.84 18.78 -5.04
CA TYR A 32 -3.91 19.20 -6.43
C TYR A 32 -5.20 19.97 -6.69
N THR A 33 -5.15 20.93 -7.60
CA THR A 33 -6.34 21.68 -8.04
C THR A 33 -7.00 20.91 -9.18
N GLY A 34 -8.24 20.48 -8.97
CA GLY A 34 -9.05 19.87 -10.01
C GLY A 34 -9.39 20.87 -11.11
N LYS A 35 -9.81 20.38 -12.28
CA LYS A 35 -10.21 21.22 -13.42
C LYS A 35 -11.35 22.20 -13.06
N ASP A 36 -12.17 21.84 -12.08
CA ASP A 36 -13.26 22.66 -11.52
C ASP A 36 -12.80 23.71 -10.49
N GLY A 37 -11.49 23.93 -10.32
CA GLY A 37 -10.92 24.89 -9.36
C GLY A 37 -10.91 24.42 -7.90
N GLN A 38 -11.49 23.26 -7.58
CA GLN A 38 -11.53 22.72 -6.23
C GLN A 38 -10.20 22.03 -5.85
N LYS A 39 -9.67 22.37 -4.67
CA LYS A 39 -8.46 21.77 -4.11
C LYS A 39 -8.79 20.39 -3.52
N ARG A 40 -8.20 19.34 -4.07
CA ARG A 40 -8.33 17.97 -3.57
C ARG A 40 -7.09 17.58 -2.78
N TYR A 41 -7.30 16.90 -1.66
CA TYR A 41 -6.24 16.35 -0.83
C TYR A 41 -6.20 14.84 -1.05
N SER A 42 -5.03 14.34 -1.43
CA SER A 42 -4.75 12.93 -1.54
C SER A 42 -3.73 12.57 -0.48
N VAL A 43 -4.07 11.55 0.31
CA VAL A 43 -3.15 10.95 1.27
C VAL A 43 -2.73 9.60 0.71
N GLU A 44 -1.44 9.43 0.52
CA GLU A 44 -0.85 8.24 -0.04
C GLU A 44 0.28 7.77 0.86
N ILE A 45 0.59 6.47 0.80
CA ILE A 45 1.71 5.88 1.55
C ILE A 45 2.73 5.41 0.52
N HIS A 46 3.92 5.98 0.55
CA HIS A 46 5.05 5.51 -0.24
C HIS A 46 5.70 4.35 0.51
N VAL A 47 5.59 3.15 -0.04
CA VAL A 47 6.07 1.93 0.62
C VAL A 47 7.58 1.77 0.36
N PHE A 48 8.34 1.59 1.44
CA PHE A 48 9.77 1.28 1.39
C PHE A 48 10.01 -0.21 1.51
N ASP A 49 9.31 -0.86 2.45
CA ASP A 49 9.36 -2.30 2.63
C ASP A 49 7.98 -2.85 3.03
N PHE A 50 7.75 -4.14 2.75
CA PHE A 50 6.52 -4.81 3.15
C PHE A 50 6.77 -6.29 3.43
N LYS A 51 5.91 -6.89 4.25
CA LYS A 51 5.94 -8.29 4.64
C LYS A 51 4.54 -8.86 4.60
N ILE A 52 4.40 -10.06 4.05
CA ILE A 52 3.13 -10.79 4.10
C ILE A 52 2.96 -11.33 5.51
N ILE A 53 1.79 -11.08 6.10
CA ILE A 53 1.39 -11.69 7.34
C ILE A 53 0.63 -12.97 6.95
N GLU A 54 1.28 -14.11 7.09
CA GLU A 54 0.57 -15.38 7.00
C GLU A 54 -0.43 -15.44 8.16
N LYS A 55 -1.72 -15.50 7.82
CA LYS A 55 -2.73 -15.94 8.79
C LYS A 55 -2.37 -17.36 9.17
N LYS A 56 -1.82 -17.55 10.39
CA LYS A 56 -1.96 -18.83 11.07
C LYS A 56 -3.47 -19.08 11.14
N SER A 57 -3.97 -19.98 10.29
CA SER A 57 -5.27 -20.59 10.50
C SER A 57 -5.20 -21.30 11.85
N THR A 58 -5.59 -20.58 12.90
CA THR A 58 -5.89 -21.14 14.21
C THR A 58 -7.17 -21.95 14.06
N LEU A 59 -7.03 -23.11 13.42
CA LEU A 59 -7.81 -24.30 13.71
C LEU A 59 -6.80 -25.27 14.31
N GLN A 60 -6.38 -24.98 15.55
CA GLN A 60 -6.15 -26.07 16.49
C GLN A 60 -7.55 -26.55 16.87
N SER A 61 -8.00 -27.63 16.24
CA SER A 61 -9.07 -28.51 16.71
C SER A 61 -8.44 -29.75 17.31
#